data_AF-Q8EW76-F1
#
_entry.id   AF-Q8EW76-F1
#
_cell.length_a   1.000
_cell.length_b   1.000
_cell.length_c   1.000
_cell.angle_alpha   90.00
_cell.angle_beta   90.00
_cell.angle_gamma   90.00
#
_symmetry.space_group_name_H-M   'P 1'
#
loop_
_entity.id
_entity.type
_entity.pdbx_description
1 polymer ?
#
loop_
_entity_poly.entity_id
_entity_poly.type
_entity_poly.pdbx_seq_one_letter_code
_entity_poly.pdbx_strand_id
1 'polypeptide(L)'
;MKKESKKMKIKNPLKGQSWKEFKKLVSSRGNLIDLAVALIIGTAFTAIVTSLVNDIIMPLIGAAAGKSLSELVWYLDINNQPHFLPNGDINPQAIIIKYGNFLQVIINFFIIALTMFSVVKAYLSIRKSYKNKFYGFTYEEYFAFIKEGKKRKEIKLLAIERDLKLKEKEEKEKAEKEKNSVESILKDIRTIMEENAKLLKENNDISRKTTKTLR
;
A
#
# COMPACT_ATOMS: atom_id res chain seq x y z
N MET A 1 -64.59 37.92 7.69
CA MET A 1 -63.70 36.88 7.10
C MET A 1 -62.37 37.52 6.71
N LYS A 2 -61.30 37.33 7.49
CA LYS A 2 -59.92 37.66 7.10
C LYS A 2 -59.07 36.42 7.33
N LYS A 3 -58.67 35.74 6.26
CA LYS A 3 -57.73 34.61 6.30
C LYS A 3 -56.32 35.17 6.29
N GLU A 4 -55.60 35.05 7.40
CA GLU A 4 -54.16 35.28 7.44
C GLU A 4 -53.45 34.09 6.79
N SER A 5 -52.88 34.31 5.61
CA SER A 5 -51.98 33.36 4.95
C SER A 5 -50.59 33.43 5.60
N LYS A 6 -50.37 32.60 6.61
CA LYS A 6 -49.05 32.43 7.26
C LYS A 6 -48.14 31.62 6.33
N LYS A 7 -47.29 32.31 5.55
CA LYS A 7 -46.29 31.67 4.68
C LYS A 7 -45.29 30.87 5.52
N MET A 8 -45.39 29.54 5.51
CA MET A 8 -44.34 28.66 6.03
C MET A 8 -43.09 28.78 5.16
N LYS A 9 -42.03 29.36 5.72
CA LYS A 9 -40.69 29.33 5.12
C LYS A 9 -40.13 27.91 5.29
N ILE A 10 -40.18 27.11 4.23
CA ILE A 10 -39.49 25.83 4.15
C ILE A 10 -37.98 26.14 4.16
N LYS A 11 -37.33 25.94 5.31
CA LYS A 11 -35.86 25.98 5.41
C LYS A 11 -35.33 24.70 4.77
N ASN A 12 -34.69 24.80 3.61
CA ASN A 12 -33.98 23.68 2.99
C ASN A 12 -32.77 23.28 3.86
N PRO A 13 -32.74 22.07 4.45
CA PRO A 13 -31.63 21.63 5.30
C PRO A 13 -30.39 21.17 4.49
N LEU A 14 -30.49 21.10 3.17
CA LEU A 14 -29.49 20.45 2.31
C LEU A 14 -28.28 21.34 1.92
N LYS A 15 -28.13 22.54 2.51
CA LYS A 15 -27.02 23.45 2.15
C LYS A 15 -25.83 23.26 3.09
N GLY A 16 -24.99 22.26 2.80
CA GLY A 16 -23.64 22.12 3.37
C GLY A 16 -23.33 20.84 4.16
N GLN A 17 -24.22 19.84 4.17
CA GLN A 17 -24.02 18.60 4.93
C GLN A 17 -23.08 17.61 4.22
N SER A 18 -23.17 17.48 2.89
CA SER A 18 -22.42 16.47 2.12
C SER A 18 -20.89 16.62 2.24
N TRP A 19 -20.37 17.86 2.29
CA TRP A 19 -18.93 18.10 2.45
C TRP A 19 -18.44 17.80 3.88
N LYS A 20 -19.26 18.10 4.89
CA LYS A 20 -18.94 17.78 6.29
C LYS A 20 -19.00 16.28 6.56
N GLU A 21 -19.97 15.60 5.96
CA GLU A 21 -20.11 14.13 6.01
C GLU A 21 -18.97 13.43 5.27
N PHE A 22 -18.59 13.91 4.08
CA PHE A 22 -17.43 13.40 3.36
C PHE A 22 -16.14 13.55 4.18
N LYS A 23 -15.90 14.73 4.75
CA LYS A 23 -14.74 14.94 5.64
C LYS A 23 -14.79 14.03 6.87
N LYS A 24 -15.96 13.84 7.49
CA LYS A 24 -16.13 12.93 8.63
C LYS A 24 -15.88 11.47 8.24
N LEU A 25 -16.27 11.03 7.04
CA LEU A 25 -16.01 9.69 6.51
C LEU A 25 -14.54 9.45 6.18
N VAL A 26 -13.86 10.45 5.60
CA VAL A 26 -12.44 10.38 5.27
C VAL A 26 -11.57 10.47 6.54
N SER A 27 -11.93 11.31 7.51
CA SER A 27 -11.20 11.47 8.77
C SER A 27 -11.45 10.36 9.79
N SER A 28 -12.58 9.63 9.71
CA SER A 28 -12.88 8.53 10.63
C SER A 28 -12.07 7.25 10.33
N ARG A 29 -11.34 7.20 9.21
CA ARG A 29 -10.39 6.12 8.90
C ARG A 29 -9.01 6.73 8.66
N GLY A 30 -8.26 6.94 9.74
CA GLY A 30 -6.94 7.58 9.73
C GLY A 30 -5.91 6.98 8.75
N ASN A 31 -6.08 5.74 8.30
CA ASN A 31 -5.19 5.08 7.33
C ASN A 31 -5.57 5.32 5.84
N LEU A 32 -6.75 5.86 5.53
CA LEU A 32 -7.20 6.02 4.13
C LEU A 32 -6.52 7.18 3.40
N ILE A 33 -6.22 8.27 4.11
CA ILE A 33 -5.62 9.47 3.51
C ILE A 33 -4.18 9.16 3.08
N ASP A 34 -3.40 8.52 3.95
CA ASP A 34 -2.02 8.13 3.64
C ASP A 34 -1.98 7.09 2.51
N LEU A 35 -2.94 6.15 2.49
CA LEU A 35 -3.10 5.21 1.39
C LEU A 35 -3.46 5.92 0.06
N ALA A 36 -4.37 6.89 0.09
CA ALA A 36 -4.79 7.65 -1.08
C ALA A 36 -3.63 8.50 -1.65
N VAL A 37 -2.87 9.16 -0.76
CA VAL A 37 -1.69 9.92 -1.14
C VAL A 37 -0.62 9.01 -1.75
N ALA A 38 -0.37 7.84 -1.15
CA ALA A 38 0.56 6.86 -1.70
C ALA A 38 0.17 6.39 -3.11
N LEU A 39 -1.12 6.15 -3.37
CA LEU A 39 -1.62 5.75 -4.69
C LEU A 39 -1.48 6.86 -5.74
N ILE A 40 -1.84 8.10 -5.39
CA ILE A 40 -1.73 9.25 -6.30
C ILE A 40 -0.27 9.51 -6.66
N ILE A 41 0.63 9.49 -5.67
CA ILE A 41 2.06 9.65 -5.93
C ILE A 41 2.60 8.48 -6.75
N GLY A 42 2.17 7.24 -6.45
CA GLY A 42 2.56 6.06 -7.21
C GLY A 42 2.18 6.13 -8.69
N THR A 43 0.93 6.49 -8.98
CA THR A 43 0.43 6.62 -10.36
C THR A 43 1.12 7.75 -11.14
N ALA A 44 1.29 8.92 -10.51
CA ALA A 44 2.01 10.04 -11.12
C ALA A 44 3.49 9.70 -11.38
N PHE A 45 4.14 9.01 -10.44
CA PHE A 45 5.53 8.59 -10.59
C PHE A 45 5.72 7.57 -11.71
N THR A 46 4.84 6.57 -11.82
CA THR A 46 4.85 5.63 -12.95
C THR A 46 4.71 6.37 -14.28
N ALA A 47 3.81 7.34 -14.39
CA ALA A 47 3.65 8.14 -15.61
C ALA A 47 4.94 8.88 -16.00
N ILE A 48 5.66 9.47 -15.03
CA ILE A 48 6.95 10.14 -15.27
C ILE A 48 7.99 9.14 -15.80
N VAL A 49 8.10 7.96 -15.18
CA VAL A 49 9.05 6.93 -15.62
C VAL A 49 8.69 6.42 -17.03
N THR A 50 7.41 6.21 -17.31
CA THR A 50 6.94 5.80 -18.63
C THR A 50 7.26 6.84 -19.70
N SER A 51 7.04 8.14 -19.42
CA SER A 51 7.42 9.22 -20.34
C SER A 51 8.94 9.29 -20.56
N LEU A 52 9.75 9.18 -19.50
CA LEU A 52 11.22 9.11 -19.64
C LEU A 52 11.65 7.95 -20.56
N VAL A 53 11.02 6.79 -20.43
CA VAL A 53 11.34 5.64 -21.28
C VAL A 53 10.88 5.86 -22.72
N ASN A 54 9.62 6.26 -22.92
CA ASN A 54 9.03 6.39 -24.25
C ASN A 54 9.57 7.58 -25.04
N ASP A 55 9.86 8.69 -24.37
CA ASP A 55 10.19 9.97 -25.02
C ASP A 55 11.70 10.23 -25.10
N ILE A 56 12.51 9.57 -24.26
CA ILE A 56 13.97 9.76 -24.23
C ILE A 56 14.70 8.46 -24.54
N ILE A 57 14.42 7.38 -23.81
CA ILE A 57 15.19 6.13 -23.96
C ILE A 57 14.84 5.42 -25.28
N MET A 58 13.57 5.32 -25.63
CA MET A 58 13.12 4.65 -26.85
C MET A 58 13.63 5.33 -28.13
N PRO A 59 13.58 6.68 -28.29
CA PRO A 59 14.18 7.33 -29.45
C PRO A 59 15.69 7.13 -29.52
N LEU A 60 16.38 7.13 -28.38
CA LEU A 60 17.83 6.90 -28.33
C LEU A 60 18.19 5.46 -28.75
N ILE A 61 17.43 4.47 -28.29
CA ILE A 61 17.58 3.07 -28.70
C ILE A 61 17.17 2.89 -30.16
N GLY A 62 16.08 3.51 -30.60
CA GLY A 62 15.60 3.45 -31.98
C GLY A 62 16.59 4.05 -32.98
N ALA A 63 17.20 5.19 -32.63
CA ALA A 63 18.27 5.80 -33.41
C ALA A 63 19.52 4.91 -33.49
N ALA A 64 19.85 4.18 -32.42
CA ALA A 64 20.97 3.25 -32.39
C ALA A 64 20.68 1.91 -33.10
N ALA A 65 19.43 1.44 -33.07
CA ALA A 65 19.00 0.15 -33.62
C ALA A 65 18.56 0.20 -35.10
N GLY A 66 18.33 1.40 -35.66
CA GLY A 66 18.11 1.63 -37.10
C GLY A 66 16.78 1.16 -37.67
N LYS A 67 16.11 0.16 -37.07
CA LYS A 67 14.73 -0.27 -37.41
C LYS A 67 13.86 -0.37 -36.17
N SER A 68 12.61 0.08 -36.27
CA SER A 68 11.65 -0.12 -35.21
C SER A 68 11.25 -1.61 -35.18
N LEU A 69 11.37 -2.27 -34.03
CA LEU A 69 10.93 -3.68 -33.87
C LEU A 69 9.43 -3.87 -34.15
N SER A 70 8.66 -2.77 -34.21
CA SER A 70 7.26 -2.73 -34.63
C SER A 70 7.04 -3.15 -36.09
N GLU A 71 8.06 -3.04 -36.94
CA GLU A 71 7.98 -3.39 -38.37
C GLU A 71 8.07 -4.91 -38.62
N LEU A 72 8.37 -5.73 -37.60
CA LEU A 72 8.36 -7.18 -37.72
C LEU A 72 6.92 -7.70 -37.72
N VAL A 73 6.39 -7.93 -38.93
CA VAL A 73 5.06 -8.49 -39.16
C VAL A 73 5.23 -9.90 -39.74
N TRP A 74 4.52 -10.90 -39.17
CA TRP A 74 4.41 -12.21 -39.81
C TRP A 74 3.11 -12.23 -40.57
N TYR A 75 3.25 -12.45 -41.86
CA TYR A 75 2.18 -12.60 -42.79
C TYR A 75 1.83 -14.09 -42.83
N LEU A 76 0.66 -14.46 -42.31
CA LEU A 76 0.18 -15.85 -42.39
C LEU A 76 -0.72 -15.95 -43.63
N ASP A 77 -0.19 -16.52 -44.70
CA ASP A 77 -0.97 -16.80 -45.91
C ASP A 77 -1.95 -17.95 -45.63
N ILE A 78 -3.21 -17.61 -45.42
CA ILE A 78 -4.30 -18.58 -45.40
C ILE A 78 -5.17 -18.25 -46.61
N ASN A 79 -5.26 -19.16 -47.58
CA ASN A 79 -6.08 -19.09 -48.81
C ASN A 79 -5.54 -18.30 -50.02
N ASN A 80 -4.22 -18.20 -50.21
CA ASN A 80 -3.62 -17.60 -51.43
C ASN A 80 -4.08 -16.14 -51.72
N GLN A 81 -4.54 -15.42 -50.69
CA GLN A 81 -4.97 -14.03 -50.81
C GLN A 81 -3.77 -13.11 -50.69
N PRO A 82 -3.57 -12.13 -51.59
CA PRO A 82 -2.45 -11.21 -51.49
C PRO A 82 -2.55 -10.35 -50.22
N HIS A 83 -1.45 -10.27 -49.46
CA HIS A 83 -1.32 -9.48 -48.21
C HIS A 83 -1.56 -7.98 -48.41
N PHE A 84 -1.24 -7.50 -49.61
CA PHE A 84 -1.40 -6.12 -50.03
C PHE A 84 -2.34 -6.08 -51.23
N LEU A 85 -3.30 -5.16 -51.23
CA LEU A 85 -3.99 -4.77 -52.44
C LEU A 85 -2.97 -4.21 -53.45
N PRO A 86 -3.28 -4.19 -54.76
CA PRO A 86 -2.46 -3.53 -55.78
C PRO A 86 -2.13 -2.05 -55.46
N ASN A 87 -2.90 -1.45 -54.55
CA ASN A 87 -2.79 -0.07 -54.10
C ASN A 87 -1.79 0.11 -52.93
N GLY A 88 -1.20 -0.98 -52.42
CA GLY A 88 -0.31 -0.98 -51.25
C GLY A 88 -1.04 -1.05 -49.91
N ASP A 89 -2.37 -1.01 -49.91
CA ASP A 89 -3.19 -1.14 -48.70
C ASP A 89 -3.27 -2.58 -48.20
N ILE A 90 -3.44 -2.75 -46.89
CA ILE A 90 -3.52 -4.04 -46.23
C ILE A 90 -4.85 -4.72 -46.58
N ASN A 91 -4.82 -5.94 -47.10
CA ASN A 91 -6.05 -6.67 -47.45
C ASN A 91 -6.85 -7.02 -46.19
N PRO A 92 -8.09 -6.54 -46.01
CA PRO A 92 -8.89 -6.85 -44.82
C PRO A 92 -9.25 -8.33 -44.69
N GLN A 93 -9.07 -9.13 -45.76
CA GLN A 93 -9.28 -10.58 -45.74
C GLN A 93 -8.02 -11.37 -45.39
N ALA A 94 -6.85 -10.73 -45.26
CA ALA A 94 -5.61 -11.38 -44.84
C ALA A 94 -5.50 -11.40 -43.31
N ILE A 95 -5.20 -12.55 -42.73
CA ILE A 95 -4.94 -12.69 -41.29
C ILE A 95 -3.47 -12.33 -41.02
N ILE A 96 -3.25 -11.16 -40.42
CA ILE A 96 -1.91 -10.62 -40.18
C ILE A 96 -1.58 -10.71 -38.68
N ILE A 97 -0.52 -11.44 -38.35
CA ILE A 97 -0.05 -11.58 -36.97
C ILE A 97 1.11 -10.61 -36.75
N LYS A 98 0.81 -9.45 -36.15
CA LYS A 98 1.79 -8.40 -35.83
C LYS A 98 2.55 -8.72 -34.53
N TYR A 99 3.35 -9.80 -34.54
CA TYR A 99 4.15 -10.22 -33.37
C TYR A 99 5.22 -9.19 -32.97
N GLY A 100 5.66 -8.32 -33.88
CA GLY A 100 6.59 -7.23 -33.60
C GLY A 100 6.09 -6.29 -32.50
N ASN A 101 4.79 -5.99 -32.48
CA ASN A 101 4.20 -5.16 -31.41
C ASN A 101 4.28 -5.87 -30.05
N PHE A 102 4.04 -7.18 -30.00
CA PHE A 102 4.15 -7.95 -28.77
C PHE A 102 5.59 -7.99 -28.24
N LEU A 103 6.55 -8.24 -29.13
CA LEU A 103 7.97 -8.23 -28.77
C LEU A 103 8.45 -6.84 -28.31
N GLN A 104 7.94 -5.77 -28.96
CA GLN A 104 8.18 -4.40 -28.54
C GLN A 104 7.65 -4.11 -27.13
N VAL A 105 6.46 -4.59 -26.78
CA VAL A 105 5.91 -4.45 -25.43
C VAL A 105 6.79 -5.18 -24.40
N ILE A 106 7.31 -6.37 -24.72
CA ILE A 106 8.23 -7.10 -23.83
C ILE A 106 9.52 -6.31 -23.61
N ILE A 107 10.13 -5.80 -24.68
CA ILE A 107 11.36 -5.00 -24.59
C ILE A 107 11.11 -3.73 -23.78
N ASN A 108 9.99 -3.05 -24.01
CA ASN A 108 9.58 -1.87 -23.25
C ASN A 108 9.42 -2.18 -21.76
N PHE A 109 8.82 -3.32 -21.41
CA PHE A 109 8.70 -3.75 -20.02
C PHE A 109 10.07 -3.90 -19.35
N PHE A 110 11.03 -4.53 -20.02
CA PHE A 110 12.39 -4.68 -19.48
C PHE A 110 13.11 -3.33 -19.32
N ILE A 111 12.95 -2.40 -20.27
CA ILE A 111 13.54 -1.06 -20.19
C ILE A 111 12.94 -0.25 -19.03
N ILE A 112 11.61 -0.31 -18.86
CA ILE A 112 10.93 0.37 -17.73
C ILE A 112 11.40 -0.23 -16.41
N ALA A 113 11.50 -1.56 -16.31
CA ALA A 113 11.99 -2.23 -15.10
C ALA A 113 13.42 -1.83 -14.76
N LEU A 114 14.32 -1.78 -15.76
CA LEU A 114 15.72 -1.36 -15.57
C LEU A 114 15.83 0.11 -15.15
N THR A 115 15.02 0.98 -15.76
CA THR A 115 14.96 2.41 -15.41
C THR A 115 14.45 2.60 -13.98
N MET A 116 13.36 1.93 -13.62
CA MET A 116 12.77 1.97 -12.27
C MET A 116 13.79 1.49 -11.22
N PHE A 117 14.47 0.38 -11.50
CA PHE A 117 15.54 -0.12 -10.63
C PHE A 117 16.66 0.90 -10.44
N SER A 118 17.08 1.56 -11.51
CA SER A 118 18.14 2.58 -11.46
C SER A 118 17.73 3.79 -10.62
N VAL A 119 16.49 4.27 -10.76
CA VAL A 119 15.95 5.39 -9.95
C VAL A 119 15.85 5.01 -8.48
N VAL A 120 15.29 3.83 -8.17
CA VAL A 120 15.19 3.34 -6.78
C VAL A 120 16.57 3.15 -6.18
N LYS A 121 17.52 2.58 -6.93
CA LYS A 121 18.91 2.41 -6.49
C LYS A 121 19.60 3.75 -6.24
N ALA A 122 19.39 4.75 -7.08
CA ALA A 122 19.91 6.10 -6.88
C ALA A 122 19.33 6.71 -5.59
N TYR A 123 18.02 6.62 -5.40
CA TYR A 123 17.35 7.09 -4.18
C TYR A 123 17.89 6.37 -2.93
N LEU A 124 18.04 5.04 -2.97
CA LEU A 124 18.58 4.25 -1.85
C LEU A 124 20.06 4.57 -1.58
N SER A 125 20.86 4.81 -2.61
CA SER A 125 22.26 5.20 -2.49
C SER A 125 22.40 6.56 -1.79
N ILE A 126 21.57 7.52 -2.19
CA ILE A 126 21.49 8.84 -1.56
C ILE A 126 21.06 8.68 -0.10
N ARG A 127 19.96 7.96 0.18
CA ARG A 127 19.48 7.71 1.54
C ARG A 127 20.49 6.99 2.44
N LYS A 128 21.21 5.99 1.92
CA LYS A 128 22.26 5.27 2.66
C LYS A 128 23.42 6.19 3.03
N SER A 129 23.78 7.10 2.13
CA SER A 129 24.81 8.11 2.37
C SER A 129 24.39 9.10 3.47
N TYR A 130 23.12 9.49 3.53
CA TYR A 130 22.58 10.29 4.63
C TYR A 130 22.56 9.53 5.97
N LYS A 131 22.04 8.30 6.02
CA LYS A 131 21.98 7.49 7.26
C LYS A 131 23.36 7.26 7.87
N ASN A 132 24.38 7.00 7.05
CA ASN A 132 25.75 6.78 7.50
C ASN A 132 26.44 8.06 8.01
N LYS A 133 26.07 9.24 7.47
CA LYS A 133 26.68 10.52 7.87
C LYS A 133 26.14 11.03 9.21
N PHE A 134 24.87 10.74 9.50
CA PHE A 134 24.17 11.24 10.69
C PHE A 134 23.95 10.17 11.78
N TYR A 135 24.53 8.97 11.66
CA TYR A 135 24.41 7.88 12.65
C TYR A 135 22.95 7.56 13.07
N GLY A 136 21.98 7.81 12.19
CA GLY A 136 20.55 7.63 12.51
C GLY A 136 19.90 8.76 13.33
N PHE A 137 20.63 9.81 13.69
CA PHE A 137 20.10 11.01 14.33
C PHE A 137 19.50 11.99 13.33
N THR A 138 18.57 12.83 13.82
CA THR A 138 18.07 13.97 13.04
C THR A 138 19.15 15.05 12.88
N TYR A 139 18.97 15.94 11.90
CA TYR A 139 19.92 17.04 11.67
C TYR A 139 20.08 17.95 12.89
N GLU A 140 18.99 18.21 13.60
CA GLU A 140 19.00 19.07 14.80
C GLU A 140 19.78 18.42 15.95
N GLU A 141 19.53 17.13 16.22
CA GLU A 141 20.24 16.36 17.24
C GLU A 141 21.74 16.26 16.93
N TYR A 142 22.10 15.96 15.67
CA TYR A 142 23.49 15.83 15.27
C TYR A 142 24.26 17.15 15.42
N PHE A 143 23.64 18.27 15.06
CA PHE A 143 24.26 19.59 15.20
C PHE A 143 24.33 20.04 16.66
N ALA A 144 23.34 19.69 17.49
CA ALA A 144 23.40 19.88 18.94
C ALA A 144 24.61 19.16 19.54
N PHE A 145 24.88 17.91 19.13
CA PHE A 145 26.08 17.19 19.59
C PHE A 145 27.39 17.85 19.16
N ILE A 146 27.43 18.45 17.96
CA ILE A 146 28.61 19.20 17.50
C ILE A 146 28.76 20.52 18.28
N LYS A 147 27.66 21.24 18.56
CA LYS A 147 27.66 22.44 19.41
C LYS A 147 28.07 22.14 20.85
N GLU A 148 27.66 20.98 21.37
CA GLU A 148 28.09 20.44 22.67
C GLU A 148 29.55 19.97 22.68
N GLY A 149 30.25 20.01 21.54
CA GLY A 149 31.65 19.61 21.43
C GLY A 149 31.89 18.10 21.43
N LYS A 150 30.84 17.27 21.30
CA LYS A 150 30.96 15.81 21.32
C LYS A 150 31.75 15.29 20.12
N LYS A 151 32.69 14.39 20.39
CA LYS A 151 33.53 13.78 19.34
C LYS A 151 32.71 12.78 18.53
N ARG A 152 33.11 12.54 17.27
CA ARG A 152 32.46 11.56 16.38
C ARG A 152 32.31 10.14 16.98
N LYS A 153 33.22 9.74 17.88
CA LYS A 153 33.16 8.45 18.58
C LYS A 153 32.02 8.38 19.60
N GLU A 154 31.77 9.47 20.32
CA GLU A 154 30.69 9.58 21.30
C GLU A 154 29.32 9.58 20.59
N ILE A 155 29.21 10.31 19.47
CA ILE A 155 27.98 10.29 18.66
C ILE A 155 27.69 8.87 18.14
N LYS A 156 28.71 8.10 17.75
CA LYS A 156 28.56 6.68 17.39
C LYS A 156 28.07 5.83 18.57
N LEU A 157 28.64 6.02 19.75
CA LEU A 157 28.23 5.31 20.97
C LEU A 157 26.77 5.59 21.33
N LEU A 158 26.34 6.86 21.24
CA LEU A 158 24.97 7.26 21.48
C LEU A 158 23.99 6.63 20.48
N ALA A 159 24.39 6.49 19.20
CA ALA A 159 23.57 5.81 18.21
C ALA A 159 23.37 4.33 18.56
N ILE A 160 24.47 3.65 18.95
CA ILE A 160 24.43 2.25 19.39
C ILE A 160 23.55 2.11 20.63
N GLU A 161 23.66 3.03 21.59
CA GLU A 161 22.87 3.02 22.80
C GLU A 161 21.36 3.21 22.52
N ARG A 162 21.01 4.10 21.59
CA ARG A 162 19.62 4.29 21.14
C ARG A 162 19.07 3.02 20.51
N ASP A 163 19.83 2.38 19.62
CA ASP A 163 19.43 1.16 18.95
C ASP A 163 19.27 -0.01 19.94
N LEU A 164 20.13 -0.11 20.96
CA LEU A 164 20.00 -1.09 22.05
C LEU A 164 18.74 -0.83 22.89
N LYS A 165 18.49 0.42 23.28
CA LYS A 165 17.29 0.82 24.03
C LYS A 165 16.00 0.52 23.26
N LEU A 166 16.01 0.71 21.94
CA LEU A 166 14.86 0.37 21.09
C LEU A 166 14.59 -1.13 21.08
N LYS A 167 15.63 -1.96 20.92
CA LYS A 167 15.51 -3.42 20.99
C LYS A 167 14.99 -3.91 22.35
N GLU A 168 15.53 -3.38 23.45
CA GLU A 168 15.05 -3.69 24.80
C GLU A 168 13.57 -3.30 24.99
N LYS A 169 13.15 -2.17 24.44
CA LYS A 169 11.76 -1.73 24.49
C LYS A 169 10.83 -2.67 23.71
N GLU A 170 11.25 -3.09 22.51
CA GLU A 170 10.50 -4.06 21.71
C GLU A 170 10.38 -5.43 22.41
N GLU A 171 11.44 -5.91 23.06
CA GLU A 171 11.41 -7.16 23.84
C GLU A 171 10.47 -7.06 25.05
N LYS A 172 10.51 -5.94 25.78
CA LYS A 172 9.57 -5.68 26.89
C LYS A 172 8.12 -5.63 26.41
N GLU A 173 7.86 -4.99 25.28
CA GLU A 173 6.51 -4.87 24.71
C GLU A 173 5.98 -6.22 24.20
N LYS A 174 6.85 -7.09 23.68
CA LYS A 174 6.51 -8.49 23.33
C LYS A 174 6.20 -9.32 24.57
N ALA A 175 7.04 -9.23 25.60
CA ALA A 175 6.83 -9.95 26.86
C ALA A 175 5.56 -9.48 27.59
N GLU A 176 5.22 -8.19 27.50
CA GLU A 176 3.99 -7.64 28.08
C GLU A 176 2.74 -8.08 27.31
N LYS A 177 2.79 -8.14 25.97
CA LYS A 177 1.71 -8.71 25.16
C LYS A 177 1.50 -10.19 25.45
N GLU A 178 2.59 -10.95 25.62
CA GLU A 178 2.53 -12.36 25.98
C GLU A 178 1.92 -12.55 27.38
N LYS A 179 2.35 -11.78 28.39
CA LYS A 179 1.76 -11.81 29.74
C LYS A 179 0.27 -11.47 29.73
N ASN A 180 -0.13 -10.40 29.05
CA ASN A 180 -1.54 -10.00 28.97
C ASN A 180 -2.38 -11.05 28.24
N SER A 181 -1.83 -11.69 27.21
CA SER A 181 -2.49 -12.81 26.52
C SER A 181 -2.63 -14.04 27.41
N VAL A 182 -1.61 -14.37 28.20
CA VAL A 182 -1.68 -15.47 29.17
C VAL A 182 -2.68 -15.14 30.27
N GLU A 183 -2.70 -13.91 30.77
CA GLU A 183 -3.62 -13.46 31.80
C GLU A 183 -5.08 -13.46 31.32
N SER A 184 -5.34 -13.07 30.06
CA SER A 184 -6.68 -13.21 29.47
C SER A 184 -7.10 -14.67 29.39
N ILE A 185 -6.21 -15.57 28.94
CA ILE A 185 -6.48 -17.01 28.88
C ILE A 185 -6.76 -17.58 30.28
N LEU A 186 -5.98 -17.22 31.28
CA LEU A 186 -6.18 -17.68 32.66
C LEU A 186 -7.50 -17.17 33.24
N LYS A 187 -7.88 -15.93 32.94
CA LYS A 187 -9.17 -15.36 33.32
C LYS A 187 -10.33 -16.08 32.65
N ASP A 188 -10.20 -16.42 31.37
CA ASP A 188 -11.21 -17.17 30.63
C ASP A 188 -11.36 -18.59 31.20
N ILE A 189 -10.25 -19.30 31.45
CA ILE A 189 -10.24 -20.62 32.12
C ILE A 189 -10.93 -20.54 33.48
N ARG A 190 -10.60 -19.55 34.30
CA ARG A 190 -11.23 -19.36 35.62
C ARG A 190 -12.74 -19.16 35.48
N THR A 191 -13.16 -18.34 34.53
CA THR A 191 -14.58 -18.06 34.28
C THR A 191 -15.32 -19.33 33.86
N ILE A 192 -14.75 -20.11 32.95
CA ILE A 192 -15.30 -21.40 32.49
C ILE A 192 -15.42 -22.39 33.66
N MET A 193 -14.42 -22.46 34.55
CA MET A 193 -14.45 -23.33 35.71
C MET A 193 -15.54 -22.93 36.71
N GLU A 194 -15.71 -21.62 36.95
CA GLU A 194 -16.78 -21.10 37.80
C GLU A 194 -18.18 -21.36 37.22
N GLU A 195 -18.33 -21.26 35.90
CA GLU A 195 -19.57 -21.58 35.18
C GLU A 195 -19.91 -23.08 35.26
N ASN A 196 -18.94 -23.94 34.95
CA ASN A 196 -19.11 -25.39 35.06
C ASN A 196 -19.46 -25.83 36.50
N ALA A 197 -18.84 -25.21 37.51
CA ALA A 197 -19.16 -25.51 38.91
C ALA A 197 -20.62 -25.14 39.28
N LYS A 198 -21.16 -24.06 38.70
CA LYS A 198 -22.58 -23.69 38.86
C LYS A 198 -23.50 -24.69 38.17
N LEU A 199 -23.19 -25.05 36.93
CA LEU A 199 -23.96 -26.04 36.17
C LEU A 199 -24.00 -27.41 36.87
N LEU A 200 -22.89 -27.83 37.47
CA LEU A 200 -22.84 -29.08 38.24
C LEU A 200 -23.73 -29.03 39.49
N LYS A 201 -23.80 -27.89 40.19
CA LYS A 201 -24.72 -27.72 41.34
C LYS A 201 -26.18 -27.75 40.90
N GLU A 202 -26.50 -27.03 39.82
CA GLU A 202 -27.84 -26.97 39.25
C GLU A 202 -28.34 -28.35 38.79
N ASN A 203 -27.51 -29.09 38.04
CA ASN A 203 -27.85 -30.45 37.59
C ASN A 203 -28.06 -31.42 38.76
N ASN A 204 -27.27 -31.30 39.82
CA ASN A 204 -27.40 -32.15 41.00
C ASN A 204 -28.69 -31.82 41.80
N ASP A 205 -29.06 -30.54 41.88
CA ASP A 205 -30.32 -30.11 42.49
C ASP A 205 -31.54 -30.57 41.69
N ILE A 206 -31.47 -30.56 40.35
CA ILE A 206 -32.51 -31.09 39.47
C ILE A 206 -32.66 -32.60 39.68
N SER A 207 -31.54 -33.34 39.70
CA SER A 207 -31.52 -34.80 39.90
C SER A 207 -32.11 -35.21 41.26
N ARG A 208 -31.86 -34.43 42.32
CA ARG A 208 -32.50 -34.62 43.64
C ARG A 208 -34.00 -34.32 43.65
N LYS A 209 -34.48 -33.37 42.84
CA LYS A 209 -35.91 -33.06 42.74
C LYS A 209 -36.66 -34.14 41.97
N THR A 210 -36.14 -34.63 40.85
CA THR A 210 -36.77 -35.68 40.04
C THR A 210 -36.84 -37.02 40.77
N THR A 211 -35.80 -37.39 41.54
CA THR A 211 -35.82 -38.61 42.39
C THR A 211 -36.81 -38.53 43.55
N LYS A 212 -37.14 -37.33 44.04
CA LYS A 212 -38.17 -37.12 45.08
C LYS A 212 -39.61 -37.22 44.56
N THR A 213 -39.85 -36.88 43.30
CA THR A 213 -41.18 -36.93 42.67
C THR A 213 -41.57 -38.30 42.11
N LEU A 214 -40.62 -39.24 42.01
CA LEU A 214 -40.84 -40.60 41.51
C LEU A 214 -41.04 -41.64 42.63
N ARG A 215 -41.16 -41.20 43.89
CA ARG A 215 -41.45 -42.04 45.07
C ARG A 215 -42.84 -41.75 45.63
#